data_AF-A0A522XUV0-F1
#
_entry.id   AF-A0A522XUV0-F1
#
_cell.length_a   1.000
_cell.length_b   1.000
_cell.length_c   1.000
_cell.angle_alpha   90.00
_cell.angle_beta   90.00
_cell.angle_gamma   90.00
#
_symmetry.space_group_name_H-M   'P 1'
#
loop_
_entity.id
_entity.type
_entity.pdbx_description
1 polymer ?
#
loop_
_entity_poly.entity_id
_entity_poly.type
_entity_poly.pdbx_seq_one_letter_code
_entity_poly.pdbx_strand_id
1 'polypeptide(L)'
;MISLRHGLCYAAAAATAAAGIIHLSLAPNSLGFNVNTGILFLVGGALQLFWVVPMIRRWGSVWYLVGIGGTLILIALWSITRMPDNAITARAAPVSQTGIVVEIMQILYLGLTMSFMIYEKIKKRSGQNVPTVTK
;
A
#
# COMPACT_ATOMS: atom_id res chain seq x y z
N MET A 1 -24.43 2.50 -11.37
CA MET A 1 -23.95 1.49 -10.41
C MET A 1 -22.46 1.22 -10.63
N ILE A 2 -21.61 1.45 -9.62
CA ILE A 2 -20.19 1.09 -9.70
C ILE A 2 -20.09 -0.43 -9.51
N SER A 3 -19.51 -1.16 -10.46
CA SER A 3 -19.32 -2.61 -10.28
C SER A 3 -18.28 -2.87 -9.19
N LEU A 4 -18.43 -3.95 -8.40
CA LEU A 4 -17.53 -4.33 -7.31
C LEU A 4 -16.03 -4.24 -7.66
N ARG A 5 -15.65 -4.71 -8.86
CA ARG A 5 -14.27 -4.65 -9.38
C ARG A 5 -13.70 -3.22 -9.43
N HIS A 6 -14.49 -2.28 -9.93
CA HIS A 6 -14.10 -0.87 -10.01
C HIS A 6 -14.05 -0.26 -8.61
N GLY A 7 -14.99 -0.63 -7.72
CA GLY A 7 -14.99 -0.20 -6.32
C GLY A 7 -13.72 -0.58 -5.57
N LEU A 8 -13.35 -1.88 -5.59
CA LEU A 8 -12.12 -2.38 -4.93
C LEU A 8 -10.87 -1.67 -5.46
N CYS A 9 -10.81 -1.47 -6.78
CA CYS A 9 -9.70 -0.81 -7.45
C CYS A 9 -9.52 0.64 -7.01
N TYR A 10 -10.60 1.43 -7.02
CA TYR A 10 -10.53 2.84 -6.63
C TYR A 10 -10.33 3.02 -5.13
N ALA A 11 -10.92 2.16 -4.31
CA ALA A 11 -10.71 2.18 -2.86
C ALA A 11 -9.25 1.87 -2.51
N ALA A 12 -8.63 0.86 -3.13
CA ALA A 12 -7.21 0.56 -2.94
C ALA A 12 -6.33 1.74 -3.38
N ALA A 13 -6.61 2.31 -4.56
CA ALA A 13 -5.88 3.46 -5.08
C ALA A 13 -5.99 4.69 -4.14
N ALA A 14 -7.17 4.95 -3.59
CA ALA A 14 -7.39 6.04 -2.64
C ALA A 14 -6.63 5.81 -1.32
N ALA A 15 -6.62 4.57 -0.81
CA ALA A 15 -5.91 4.24 0.43
C ALA A 15 -4.40 4.45 0.30
N THR A 16 -3.77 3.96 -0.78
CA THR A 16 -2.32 4.18 -1.00
C THR A 16 -2.00 5.65 -1.29
N ALA A 17 -2.88 6.36 -2.01
CA ALA A 17 -2.73 7.80 -2.22
C ALA A 17 -2.75 8.58 -0.89
N ALA A 18 -3.70 8.28 -0.01
CA ALA A 18 -3.82 8.93 1.30
C ALA A 18 -2.58 8.67 2.16
N ALA A 19 -2.11 7.41 2.25
CA ALA A 19 -0.88 7.08 2.95
C ALA A 19 0.33 7.85 2.38
N GLY A 20 0.46 7.88 1.05
CA GLY A 20 1.55 8.56 0.37
C GLY A 20 1.58 10.07 0.60
N ILE A 21 0.42 10.74 0.55
CA ILE A 21 0.29 12.17 0.83
C ILE A 21 0.71 12.48 2.27
N ILE A 22 0.26 11.66 3.24
CA ILE A 22 0.63 11.87 4.65
C ILE A 22 2.13 11.66 4.86
N HIS A 23 2.75 10.64 4.26
CA HIS A 23 4.20 10.49 4.33
C HIS A 23 4.95 11.69 3.74
N LEU A 24 4.53 12.16 2.56
CA LEU A 24 5.16 13.33 1.92
C LEU A 24 4.99 14.61 2.73
N SER A 25 3.88 14.80 3.45
CA SER A 25 3.68 15.99 4.29
C SER A 25 4.57 15.99 5.54
N LEU A 26 4.98 14.81 6.03
CA LEU A 26 5.91 14.67 7.15
C LEU A 26 7.38 14.84 6.73
N ALA A 27 7.71 14.58 5.47
CA ALA A 27 9.08 14.56 4.98
C ALA A 27 9.88 15.87 5.21
N PRO A 28 9.35 17.09 4.95
CA PRO A 28 10.13 18.32 5.09
C PRO A 28 10.62 18.55 6.53
N ASN A 29 9.73 18.40 7.50
CA ASN A 29 10.09 18.54 8.91
C ASN A 29 11.08 17.45 9.30
N SER A 30 10.83 16.20 8.91
CA SER A 30 11.75 15.09 9.22
C SER A 30 13.13 15.27 8.60
N LEU A 31 13.27 15.79 7.38
CA LEU A 31 14.58 16.09 6.77
C LEU A 31 15.39 17.09 7.59
N GLY A 32 14.74 18.05 8.26
CA GLY A 32 15.40 19.02 9.13
C GLY A 32 15.86 18.45 10.48
N PHE A 33 15.24 17.38 10.98
CA PHE A 33 15.58 16.78 12.29
C PHE A 33 16.36 15.46 12.18
N ASN A 34 16.02 14.62 11.21
CA ASN A 34 16.62 13.32 10.94
C ASN A 34 16.51 12.99 9.45
N VAL A 35 17.63 13.14 8.73
CA VAL A 35 17.70 12.95 7.28
C VAL A 35 17.25 11.55 6.85
N ASN A 36 17.59 10.49 7.60
CA ASN A 36 17.20 9.12 7.25
C ASN A 36 15.68 8.93 7.32
N THR A 37 15.03 9.45 8.37
CA THR A 37 13.57 9.43 8.49
C THR A 37 12.92 10.30 7.42
N GLY A 38 13.49 11.47 7.13
CA GLY A 38 13.01 12.34 6.06
C GLY A 38 13.07 11.68 4.68
N ILE A 39 14.17 11.00 4.35
CA ILE A 39 14.33 10.23 3.11
C ILE A 39 13.33 9.07 3.06
N LEU A 40 13.14 8.34 4.17
CA LEU A 40 12.16 7.26 4.23
C LEU A 40 10.74 7.75 3.92
N PHE A 41 10.32 8.88 4.50
CA PHE A 41 9.02 9.48 4.23
C PHE A 41 8.90 10.02 2.81
N LEU A 42 9.95 10.65 2.29
CA LEU A 42 9.97 11.18 0.93
C LEU A 42 9.85 10.06 -0.11
N VAL A 43 10.73 9.06 -0.04
CA VAL A 43 10.79 7.94 -0.99
C VAL A 43 9.58 7.03 -0.81
N GLY A 44 9.24 6.67 0.43
CA GLY A 44 8.08 5.84 0.74
C GLY A 44 6.77 6.49 0.29
N GLY A 45 6.60 7.80 0.54
CA GLY A 45 5.42 8.54 0.10
C GLY A 45 5.32 8.67 -1.42
N ALA A 46 6.43 8.97 -2.10
CA ALA A 46 6.47 9.04 -3.56
C ALA A 46 6.15 7.68 -4.20
N LEU A 47 6.70 6.60 -3.65
CA LEU A 47 6.41 5.24 -4.10
C LEU A 47 4.94 4.85 -3.87
N GLN A 48 4.35 5.19 -2.71
CA GLN A 48 2.92 4.97 -2.46
C GLN A 48 2.03 5.73 -3.46
N LEU A 49 2.37 6.98 -3.78
CA LEU A 49 1.70 7.72 -4.86
C LEU A 49 1.89 7.07 -6.22
N PHE A 50 3.10 6.58 -6.53
CA PHE A 50 3.34 5.85 -7.77
C PHE A 50 2.40 4.65 -7.90
N TRP A 51 2.16 3.90 -6.82
CA TRP A 51 1.29 2.71 -6.84
C TRP A 51 -0.18 2.99 -7.12
N VAL A 52 -0.63 4.24 -7.06
CA VAL A 52 -1.95 4.65 -7.55
C VAL A 52 -2.09 4.33 -9.05
N VAL A 53 -1.05 4.57 -9.83
CA VAL A 53 -1.06 4.41 -11.29
C VAL A 53 -1.26 2.96 -11.73
N PRO A 54 -0.42 1.97 -11.35
CA PRO A 54 -0.63 0.59 -11.72
C PRO A 54 -1.94 0.04 -11.14
N MET A 55 -2.41 0.55 -10.00
CA MET A 55 -3.69 0.14 -9.42
C MET A 55 -4.86 0.57 -10.33
N ILE A 56 -4.94 1.85 -10.70
CA ILE A 56 -6.03 2.37 -11.55
C ILE A 56 -5.92 1.86 -12.99
N ARG A 57 -4.72 1.87 -13.56
CA ARG A 57 -4.47 1.43 -14.95
C ARG A 57 -4.37 -0.08 -15.11
N ARG A 58 -4.42 -0.81 -14.00
CA ARG A 58 -4.41 -2.27 -13.95
C ARG A 58 -3.25 -2.91 -14.70
N TRP A 59 -2.02 -2.46 -14.41
CA TRP A 59 -0.81 -2.94 -15.08
C TRP A 59 -0.50 -4.43 -14.83
N GLY A 60 -1.25 -5.09 -13.95
CA GLY A 60 -1.23 -6.53 -13.77
C GLY A 60 -0.61 -6.98 -12.45
N SER A 61 -0.64 -8.28 -12.21
CA SER A 61 -0.36 -8.88 -10.90
C SER A 61 1.05 -8.60 -10.36
N VAL A 62 2.05 -8.49 -11.24
CA VAL A 62 3.42 -8.19 -10.82
C VAL A 62 3.46 -6.85 -10.08
N TRP A 63 2.85 -5.81 -10.64
CA TRP A 63 2.84 -4.47 -10.02
C TRP A 63 2.07 -4.42 -8.70
N TYR A 64 0.99 -5.21 -8.57
CA TYR A 64 0.26 -5.33 -7.31
C TYR A 64 1.10 -6.01 -6.24
N LEU A 65 1.84 -7.07 -6.60
CA LEU A 65 2.73 -7.77 -5.67
C LEU A 65 3.89 -6.88 -5.22
N VAL A 66 4.49 -6.09 -6.13
CA VAL A 66 5.53 -5.13 -5.74
C VAL A 66 4.97 -4.07 -4.80
N GLY A 67 3.76 -3.55 -5.04
CA GLY A 67 3.11 -2.58 -4.16
C GLY A 67 2.78 -3.14 -2.78
N ILE A 68 2.28 -4.37 -2.73
CA ILE A 68 2.08 -5.14 -1.50
C ILE A 68 3.40 -5.29 -0.74
N GLY A 69 4.47 -5.73 -1.41
CA GLY A 69 5.78 -5.92 -0.80
C GLY A 69 6.37 -4.63 -0.24
N GLY A 70 6.34 -3.54 -1.02
CA GLY A 70 6.80 -2.23 -0.57
C GLY A 70 6.02 -1.71 0.63
N THR A 71 4.70 -1.90 0.65
CA THR A 71 3.85 -1.50 1.78
C THR A 71 4.13 -2.32 3.03
N LEU A 72 4.35 -3.63 2.90
CA LEU A 72 4.73 -4.48 4.04
C LEU A 72 6.06 -4.06 4.66
N ILE A 73 7.02 -3.62 3.86
CA ILE A 73 8.29 -3.08 4.38
C ILE A 73 8.04 -1.84 5.23
N LEU A 74 7.20 -0.91 4.77
CA LEU A 74 6.87 0.31 5.53
C LEU A 74 6.17 -0.01 6.86
N ILE A 75 5.17 -0.91 6.84
CA ILE A 75 4.48 -1.39 8.06
C ILE A 75 5.47 -2.05 9.02
N ALA A 76 6.38 -2.89 8.50
CA ALA A 76 7.37 -3.58 9.31
C ALA A 76 8.35 -2.59 9.97
N LEU A 77 8.85 -1.60 9.21
CA LEU A 77 9.71 -0.55 9.74
C LEU A 77 9.01 0.27 10.83
N TRP A 78 7.74 0.64 10.61
CA TRP A 78 6.96 1.33 11.63
C TRP A 78 6.81 0.46 12.89
N SER A 79 6.45 -0.81 12.73
CA SER A 79 6.26 -1.74 13.85
C SER A 79 7.54 -1.98 14.65
N ILE A 80 8.66 -2.24 13.97
CA ILE A 80 9.97 -2.50 14.61
C ILE A 80 10.42 -1.27 15.40
N THR A 81 10.28 -0.08 14.84
CA THR A 81 10.68 1.15 15.54
C THR A 81 9.85 1.44 16.80
N ARG A 82 8.69 0.77 16.99
CA ARG A 82 7.85 0.89 18.19
C ARG A 82 8.17 -0.16 19.26
N MET A 83 9.05 -1.12 18.96
CA MET A 83 9.49 -2.12 19.94
C MET A 83 10.58 -1.55 20.85
N PRO A 84 10.62 -1.95 22.14
CA PRO A 84 11.75 -1.65 23.01
C PRO A 84 13.04 -2.26 22.45
N ASP A 85 14.17 -1.60 22.67
CA ASP A 85 15.51 -2.07 22.28
C ASP A 85 15.65 -2.50 20.81
N ASN A 86 14.90 -1.86 19.90
CA ASN A 86 14.93 -2.19 18.48
C ASN A 86 16.28 -1.81 17.83
N ALA A 87 16.68 -2.59 16.82
CA ALA A 87 17.97 -2.43 16.14
C ALA A 87 18.12 -1.12 15.33
N ILE A 88 17.04 -0.37 15.08
CA ILE A 88 17.06 0.83 14.22
C ILE A 88 17.34 2.09 15.04
N THR A 89 16.72 2.20 16.21
CA THR A 89 16.74 3.42 17.05
C THR A 89 17.19 3.18 18.48
N ALA A 90 17.41 1.92 18.88
CA ALA A 90 17.78 1.47 20.23
C ALA A 90 16.79 1.89 21.34
N ARG A 91 15.61 2.40 20.97
CA ARG A 91 14.53 2.77 21.89
C ARG A 91 13.19 2.74 21.16
N ALA A 92 12.10 2.52 21.87
CA ALA A 92 10.77 2.60 21.27
C ALA A 92 10.44 4.04 20.85
N ALA A 93 10.11 4.22 19.57
CA ALA A 93 9.55 5.47 19.06
C ALA A 93 8.11 5.65 19.55
N PRO A 94 7.66 6.90 19.77
CA PRO A 94 6.29 7.16 20.19
C PRO A 94 5.27 6.68 19.14
N VAL A 95 4.14 6.20 19.63
CA VAL A 95 2.96 5.90 18.82
C VAL A 95 2.18 7.20 18.64
N SER A 96 2.27 7.79 17.46
CA SER A 96 1.52 9.01 17.13
C SER A 96 0.21 8.67 16.43
N GLN A 97 -0.79 9.54 16.60
CA GLN A 97 -2.07 9.43 15.90
C GLN A 97 -1.87 9.41 14.38
N THR A 98 -1.01 10.28 13.84
CA THR A 98 -0.68 10.31 12.41
C THR A 98 -0.05 8.99 11.94
N GLY A 99 0.86 8.41 12.74
CA GLY A 99 1.44 7.11 12.43
C GLY A 99 0.38 6.01 12.34
N ILE A 100 -0.53 5.94 13.32
CA ILE A 100 -1.64 4.98 13.31
C ILE A 100 -2.53 5.16 12.06
N VAL A 101 -2.87 6.40 11.70
CA VAL A 101 -3.68 6.68 10.50
C VAL A 101 -3.00 6.15 9.24
N VAL A 102 -1.70 6.37 9.08
CA VAL A 102 -0.93 5.86 7.95
C VAL A 102 -0.94 4.33 7.92
N GLU A 103 -0.71 3.67 9.05
CA GLU A 103 -0.76 2.20 9.16
C GLU A 103 -2.13 1.63 8.76
N ILE A 104 -3.22 2.26 9.21
CA ILE A 104 -4.58 1.86 8.81
C ILE A 104 -4.75 1.97 7.29
N MET A 105 -4.31 3.07 6.68
CA MET A 105 -4.41 3.26 5.23
C MET A 105 -3.57 2.23 4.46
N GLN A 106 -2.39 1.87 4.96
CA GLN A 106 -1.53 0.84 4.37
C GLN A 106 -2.17 -0.56 4.47
N ILE A 107 -2.74 -0.91 5.62
CA ILE A 107 -3.46 -2.17 5.81
C ILE A 107 -4.70 -2.24 4.90
N LEU A 108 -5.45 -1.13 4.78
CA LEU A 108 -6.57 -1.03 3.86
C LEU A 108 -6.14 -1.25 2.41
N TYR A 109 -5.05 -0.61 1.97
CA TYR A 109 -4.48 -0.83 0.63
C TYR A 109 -4.14 -2.31 0.39
N LEU A 110 -3.46 -2.95 1.35
CA LEU A 110 -3.12 -4.37 1.30
C LEU A 110 -4.37 -5.25 1.13
N GLY A 111 -5.34 -5.12 2.03
CA GLY A 111 -6.56 -5.93 2.04
C GLY A 111 -7.41 -5.74 0.77
N LEU A 112 -7.55 -4.50 0.32
CA LEU A 112 -8.32 -4.18 -0.90
C LEU A 112 -7.62 -4.67 -2.17
N THR A 113 -6.30 -4.53 -2.25
CA THR A 113 -5.52 -5.02 -3.40
C THR A 113 -5.56 -6.54 -3.49
N MET A 114 -5.39 -7.24 -2.36
CA MET A 114 -5.52 -8.70 -2.32
C MET A 114 -6.94 -9.15 -2.71
N SER A 115 -7.97 -8.48 -2.19
CA SER A 115 -9.37 -8.76 -2.51
C SER A 115 -9.66 -8.56 -4.00
N PHE A 116 -9.13 -7.48 -4.59
CA PHE A 116 -9.21 -7.21 -6.02
C PHE A 116 -8.56 -8.33 -6.85
N MET A 117 -7.35 -8.76 -6.49
CA MET A 117 -6.64 -9.83 -7.18
C MET A 117 -7.38 -11.17 -7.12
N ILE A 118 -7.91 -11.54 -5.95
CA ILE A 118 -8.70 -12.77 -5.76
C ILE A 118 -9.96 -12.71 -6.61
N TYR A 119 -10.68 -11.58 -6.58
CA TYR A 119 -11.88 -11.37 -7.40
C TYR A 119 -11.57 -11.53 -8.90
N GLU A 120 -10.50 -10.90 -9.40
CA GLU A 120 -10.10 -11.02 -10.80
C GLU A 120 -9.76 -12.46 -11.18
N LYS A 121 -9.09 -13.21 -10.29
CA LYS A 121 -8.73 -14.61 -10.51
C LYS A 121 -9.97 -15.52 -10.56
N ILE A 122 -10.93 -15.33 -9.65
CA ILE A 122 -12.19 -16.09 -9.63
C ILE A 122 -12.98 -15.82 -10.91
N LYS A 123 -13.16 -14.54 -11.27
CA LYS A 123 -13.92 -14.16 -12.48
C LYS A 123 -13.32 -14.75 -13.76
N LYS A 124 -11.99 -14.77 -13.90
CA LYS A 124 -11.31 -15.38 -15.05
C LYS A 124 -11.58 -16.89 -15.14
N ARG A 125 -11.53 -17.61 -14.02
CA ARG A 125 -11.82 -19.06 -13.97
C ARG A 125 -13.27 -19.36 -14.33
N SER A 126 -14.23 -18.61 -13.79
CA SER A 126 -15.65 -18.79 -14.11
C SER A 126 -15.96 -18.54 -15.60
N GLY A 127 -15.24 -17.62 -16.25
CA GLY A 127 -15.39 -17.36 -17.68
C GLY A 127 -14.70 -18.37 -18.61
N GLN A 128 -13.68 -19.09 -18.12
CA GLN A 128 -12.98 -20.14 -18.88
C GLN A 128 -13.67 -21.51 -18.81
N ASN A 129 -14.62 -21.70 -17.88
CA ASN A 129 -15.36 -22.95 -17.71
C ASN A 129 -16.53 -23.12 -18.70
N VAL A 130 -16.69 -22.25 -19.71
CA VAL A 130 -17.62 -22.50 -20.82
C VAL A 130 -16.85 -23.31 -21.86
N PRO A 131 -17.10 -24.63 -22.01
CA PRO A 131 -16.45 -25.41 -23.05
C PRO A 131 -16.75 -24.78 -24.40
N THR A 132 -15.71 -24.40 -25.14
CA THR A 132 -15.81 -24.08 -26.55
C THR A 132 -16.28 -25.35 -27.25
N VAL A 133 -17.57 -25.44 -27.55
CA VAL A 133 -18.10 -26.47 -28.44
C VAL A 133 -17.40 -26.27 -29.79
N THR A 134 -16.55 -27.24 -30.11
CA THR A 134 -15.83 -27.40 -31.38
C THR A 134 -16.79 -27.30 -32.56
N LYS A 135 -16.37 -26.61 -33.62
CA LYS A 135 -16.86 -26.85 -34.98
C LYS A 135 -15.91 -27.82 -35.67
#